data_AF-A0A1W9VXC3-F1
#
_entry.id   AF-A0A1W9VXC3-F1
#
_cell.length_a   1.000
_cell.length_b   1.000
_cell.length_c   1.000
_cell.angle_alpha   90.00
_cell.angle_beta   90.00
_cell.angle_gamma   90.00
#
_symmetry.space_group_name_H-M   'P 1'
#
loop_
_entity.id
_entity.type
_entity.pdbx_description
1 polymer ?
#
loop_
_entity_poly.entity_id
_entity_poly.type
_entity_poly.pdbx_seq_one_letter_code
_entity_poly.pdbx_strand_id
1 'polypeptide(L)'
;MKQLNLAILLFISIIAAYTESDDWRLVDTKVIYSTDIDDPINLNANTKWEKLGSIEKPFTKNFPPPSPGYIRKWRVYSKYADSDSSIKTSFQVKFMTSSFTRPTFSFTRPLGYNGMLEGFSNWFQFEDGTEKRIYNGDATVFARIISPPTTKNIGEVFHVELQAWDKLAKNAKTKTASGRILPGTNLFKNIDKENKIKTKEQAIEFAMQVMSTIFNKDEKEFNELLADKCYSLEYGTFYFKDSLPLYKDLKEITKDTYITMASYKNNYKPQLVSYDEYIELFPQWNNNNREWTPGENDFLFLGNMIKKSGKELLKSRMAVFMIGFNGGRWQINAIPE
;
A
#
# COMPACT_ATOMS: atom_id res chain seq x y z
N MET A 1 -37.16 31.42 -24.72
CA MET A 1 -36.20 32.35 -24.06
C MET A 1 -36.07 32.14 -22.55
N LYS A 2 -37.15 32.11 -21.74
CA LYS A 2 -37.05 31.92 -20.27
C LYS A 2 -36.36 30.61 -19.82
N GLN A 3 -36.59 29.50 -20.53
CA GLN A 3 -35.95 28.20 -20.21
C GLN A 3 -34.46 28.14 -20.58
N LEU A 4 -34.03 28.86 -21.63
CA LEU A 4 -32.62 28.96 -22.01
C LEU A 4 -31.82 29.76 -20.97
N ASN A 5 -32.40 30.85 -20.45
CA ASN A 5 -31.78 31.64 -19.38
C ASN A 5 -31.68 30.86 -18.06
N LEU A 6 -32.68 30.02 -17.74
CA LEU A 6 -32.63 29.18 -16.54
C LEU A 6 -31.57 28.08 -16.66
N ALA A 7 -31.44 27.47 -17.84
CA ALA A 7 -30.41 26.47 -18.12
C ALA A 7 -28.99 27.07 -18.07
N ILE A 8 -28.79 28.28 -18.62
CA ILE A 8 -27.51 28.99 -18.56
C ILE A 8 -27.17 29.41 -17.12
N LEU A 9 -28.14 29.88 -16.32
CA LEU A 9 -27.94 30.18 -14.91
C LEU A 9 -27.59 28.93 -14.09
N LEU A 10 -28.25 27.80 -14.35
CA LEU A 10 -27.90 26.51 -13.75
C LEU A 10 -26.49 26.07 -14.16
N PHE A 11 -26.13 26.18 -15.44
CA PHE A 11 -24.80 25.85 -15.92
C PHE A 11 -23.71 26.74 -15.30
N ILE A 12 -23.94 28.05 -15.18
CA ILE A 12 -23.02 28.99 -14.54
C ILE A 12 -22.90 28.71 -13.04
N SER A 13 -24.00 28.37 -12.35
CA SER A 13 -23.95 28.00 -10.93
C SER A 13 -23.29 26.65 -10.66
N ILE A 14 -23.40 25.68 -11.58
CA ILE A 14 -22.68 24.40 -11.51
C ILE A 14 -21.18 24.59 -11.78
N ILE A 15 -20.81 25.43 -12.75
CA ILE A 15 -19.39 25.77 -13.01
C ILE A 15 -18.80 26.57 -11.84
N ALA A 16 -19.52 27.54 -11.28
CA ALA A 16 -19.07 28.31 -10.12
C ALA A 16 -18.96 27.45 -8.84
N ALA A 17 -19.78 26.42 -8.69
CA ALA A 17 -19.62 25.42 -7.61
C ALA A 17 -18.40 24.52 -7.80
N TYR A 18 -17.90 24.38 -9.03
CA TYR A 18 -16.68 23.62 -9.37
C TYR A 18 -15.42 24.47 -9.43
N THR A 19 -15.55 25.81 -9.34
CA THR A 19 -14.43 26.75 -9.28
C THR A 19 -14.57 27.69 -8.06
N GLU A 20 -14.65 27.15 -6.84
CA GLU A 20 -14.01 27.87 -5.73
C GLU A 20 -12.52 27.88 -6.09
N SER A 21 -12.00 29.00 -6.63
CA SER A 21 -10.57 29.21 -6.75
C SER A 21 -9.98 29.01 -5.37
N ASP A 22 -9.23 27.93 -5.18
CA ASP A 22 -8.63 27.57 -3.90
C ASP A 22 -7.60 28.67 -3.61
N ASP A 23 -8.03 29.72 -2.90
CA ASP A 23 -7.30 30.97 -2.55
C ASP A 23 -6.10 30.72 -1.61
N TRP A 24 -5.53 29.52 -1.66
CA TRP A 24 -4.34 29.10 -0.96
C TRP A 24 -3.12 29.58 -1.73
N ARG A 25 -2.19 30.21 -1.03
CA ARG A 25 -0.92 30.66 -1.59
C ARG A 25 0.19 29.76 -1.07
N LEU A 26 0.99 29.22 -1.99
CA LEU A 26 2.22 28.54 -1.62
C LEU A 26 3.15 29.56 -0.97
N VAL A 27 3.53 29.31 0.27
CA VAL A 27 4.39 30.22 1.03
C VAL A 27 5.79 29.65 1.23
N ASP A 28 5.93 28.33 1.22
CA ASP A 28 7.22 27.68 1.44
C ASP A 28 7.21 26.20 0.99
N THR A 29 8.38 25.66 0.67
CA THR A 29 8.57 24.27 0.27
C THR A 29 9.80 23.67 0.95
N LYS A 30 9.68 22.42 1.37
CA LYS A 30 10.82 21.61 1.81
C LYS A 30 10.92 20.36 0.96
N VAL A 31 11.96 20.34 0.13
CA VAL A 31 12.41 19.13 -0.55
C VAL A 31 12.90 18.14 0.52
N ILE A 32 12.24 16.99 0.57
CA ILE A 32 12.59 15.87 1.46
C ILE A 32 13.57 14.95 0.73
N TYR A 33 13.30 14.72 -0.55
CA TYR A 33 14.13 13.94 -1.44
C TYR A 33 13.97 14.50 -2.86
N SER A 34 15.09 14.64 -3.56
CA SER A 34 15.10 14.94 -4.97
C SER A 34 16.36 14.34 -5.59
N THR A 35 16.22 13.83 -6.79
CA THR A 35 17.32 13.34 -7.60
C THR A 35 17.14 13.82 -9.05
N ASP A 36 18.19 13.67 -9.84
CA ASP A 36 18.07 13.73 -11.29
C ASP A 36 17.38 12.47 -11.81
N ILE A 37 16.85 12.52 -13.04
CA ILE A 37 16.08 11.40 -13.64
C ILE A 37 16.91 10.10 -13.70
N ASP A 38 18.24 10.21 -13.71
CA ASP A 38 19.14 9.06 -13.88
C ASP A 38 19.48 8.30 -12.57
N ASP A 39 19.10 8.81 -11.39
CA ASP A 39 19.40 8.15 -10.10
C ASP A 39 18.21 8.12 -9.12
N PRO A 40 17.07 7.52 -9.50
CA PRO A 40 15.90 7.42 -8.62
C PRO A 40 16.10 6.44 -7.48
N ILE A 41 15.39 6.67 -6.37
CA ILE A 41 15.19 5.61 -5.36
C ILE A 41 14.25 4.56 -5.96
N ASN A 42 14.75 3.34 -6.08
CA ASN A 42 14.00 2.19 -6.52
C ASN A 42 13.26 1.54 -5.35
N LEU A 43 11.94 1.47 -5.48
CA LEU A 43 11.02 0.84 -4.53
C LEU A 43 10.52 -0.47 -5.12
N ASN A 44 10.77 -1.59 -4.44
CA ASN A 44 10.19 -2.86 -4.84
C ASN A 44 8.71 -2.90 -4.42
N ALA A 45 7.83 -3.36 -5.31
CA ALA A 45 6.41 -3.50 -4.95
C ALA A 45 6.21 -4.46 -3.78
N ASN A 46 5.26 -4.12 -2.92
CA ASN A 46 4.83 -4.93 -1.78
C ASN A 46 5.92 -5.18 -0.73
N THR A 47 7.00 -4.40 -0.74
CA THR A 47 8.01 -4.42 0.31
C THR A 47 7.70 -3.43 1.43
N LYS A 48 8.58 -3.42 2.44
CA LYS A 48 8.51 -2.49 3.57
C LYS A 48 8.68 -1.03 3.11
N TRP A 49 8.31 -0.13 3.99
CA TRP A 49 8.53 1.31 3.87
C TRP A 49 10.02 1.63 3.73
N GLU A 50 10.38 2.34 2.66
CA GLU A 50 11.74 2.84 2.43
C GLU A 50 11.85 4.28 2.92
N LYS A 51 12.91 4.60 3.65
CA LYS A 51 13.14 5.95 4.17
C LYS A 51 13.61 6.86 3.03
N LEU A 52 12.88 7.94 2.78
CA LEU A 52 13.27 8.97 1.83
C LEU A 52 14.13 10.07 2.47
N GLY A 53 13.77 10.50 3.68
CA GLY A 53 14.41 11.64 4.30
C GLY A 53 13.83 11.99 5.67
N SER A 54 14.24 13.14 6.20
CA SER A 54 13.76 13.63 7.49
C SER A 54 13.67 15.15 7.51
N ILE A 55 12.73 15.66 8.29
CA ILE A 55 12.52 17.07 8.59
C ILE A 55 12.90 17.26 10.06
N GLU A 56 13.93 18.08 10.28
CA GLU A 56 14.47 18.33 11.61
C GLU A 56 13.49 19.11 12.51
N LYS A 57 13.62 18.88 13.82
CA LYS A 57 12.95 19.65 14.85
C LYS A 57 13.73 20.95 15.18
N PRO A 58 13.04 22.08 15.42
CA PRO A 58 11.61 22.32 15.16
C PRO A 58 11.32 22.49 13.66
N PHE A 59 10.11 22.12 13.22
CA PHE A 59 9.63 22.37 11.84
C PHE A 59 9.81 23.84 11.42
N THR A 60 9.81 24.78 12.37
CA THR A 60 10.04 26.21 12.11
C THR A 60 11.36 26.54 11.46
N LYS A 61 12.40 25.71 11.67
CA LYS A 61 13.67 25.86 10.95
C LYS A 61 13.50 25.72 9.44
N ASN A 62 12.55 24.89 9.03
CA ASN A 62 12.25 24.62 7.63
C ASN A 62 11.04 25.41 7.11
N PHE A 63 10.18 25.95 8.00
CA PHE A 63 8.93 26.62 7.64
C PHE A 63 8.55 27.72 8.66
N PRO A 64 8.68 29.01 8.34
CA PRO A 64 8.33 30.09 9.26
C PRO A 64 6.84 30.09 9.60
N PRO A 65 6.39 30.47 10.81
CA PRO A 65 4.96 30.55 11.13
C PRO A 65 4.15 31.42 10.16
N PRO A 66 2.83 31.16 9.96
CA PRO A 66 1.99 31.98 9.11
C PRO A 66 1.88 33.39 9.66
N SER A 67 1.80 34.37 8.76
CA SER A 67 1.56 35.76 9.12
C SER A 67 0.25 35.90 9.91
N PRO A 68 0.16 36.88 10.83
CA PRO A 68 -1.07 37.13 11.58
C PRO A 68 -2.31 37.25 10.67
N GLY A 69 -3.37 36.52 11.01
CA GLY A 69 -4.61 36.49 10.22
C GLY A 69 -4.65 35.46 9.08
N TYR A 70 -3.59 34.66 8.91
CA TYR A 70 -3.55 33.54 7.97
C TYR A 70 -3.61 32.19 8.70
N ILE A 71 -4.16 31.19 8.02
CA ILE A 71 -4.08 29.78 8.43
C ILE A 71 -3.21 29.00 7.44
N ARG A 72 -2.49 27.98 7.94
CA ARG A 72 -1.65 27.11 7.12
C ARG A 72 -2.22 25.71 6.95
N LYS A 73 -2.19 25.21 5.71
CA LYS A 73 -2.36 23.79 5.37
C LYS A 73 -1.16 23.27 4.60
N TRP A 74 -1.09 21.96 4.51
CA TRP A 74 0.04 21.25 3.94
C TRP A 74 -0.42 20.35 2.79
N ARG A 75 0.48 20.16 1.82
CA ARG A 75 0.37 19.15 0.77
C ARG A 75 1.71 18.48 0.56
N VAL A 76 1.67 17.21 0.22
CA VAL A 76 2.82 16.48 -0.29
C VAL A 76 2.76 16.56 -1.80
N TYR A 77 3.83 17.03 -2.42
CA TYR A 77 4.04 16.89 -3.84
C TYR A 77 5.00 15.74 -4.10
N SER A 78 4.74 14.96 -5.14
CA SER A 78 5.58 13.83 -5.49
C SER A 78 5.69 13.67 -6.99
N LYS A 79 6.90 13.34 -7.46
CA LYS A 79 7.19 12.86 -8.81
C LYS A 79 7.69 11.43 -8.72
N TYR A 80 7.00 10.52 -9.38
CA TYR A 80 7.32 9.10 -9.36
C TYR A 80 6.95 8.42 -10.69
N ALA A 81 7.56 7.27 -10.95
CA ALA A 81 7.17 6.38 -12.03
C ALA A 81 7.11 4.94 -11.50
N ASP A 82 6.73 4.01 -12.37
CA ASP A 82 6.93 2.59 -12.14
C ASP A 82 7.19 1.90 -13.48
N SER A 83 7.84 0.73 -13.40
CA SER A 83 8.37 -0.01 -14.54
C SER A 83 7.31 -0.62 -15.46
N ASP A 84 6.06 -0.74 -15.01
CA ASP A 84 4.98 -1.36 -15.79
C ASP A 84 3.63 -0.65 -15.60
N SER A 85 3.35 0.24 -16.55
CA SER A 85 2.10 1.01 -16.63
C SER A 85 0.82 0.18 -16.82
N SER A 86 0.92 -1.10 -17.15
CA SER A 86 -0.24 -1.99 -17.29
C SER A 86 -0.75 -2.51 -15.94
N ILE A 87 0.09 -2.44 -14.91
CA ILE A 87 -0.25 -2.90 -13.56
C ILE A 87 -0.91 -1.74 -12.79
N LYS A 88 -2.03 -2.03 -12.12
CA LYS A 88 -2.67 -1.07 -11.22
C LYS A 88 -1.84 -0.90 -9.95
N THR A 89 -1.05 0.17 -9.88
CA THR A 89 -0.20 0.47 -8.73
C THR A 89 -0.72 1.65 -7.89
N SER A 90 -0.34 1.66 -6.62
CA SER A 90 -0.46 2.82 -5.76
C SER A 90 0.90 3.15 -5.16
N PHE A 91 1.39 4.36 -5.43
CA PHE A 91 2.50 4.92 -4.69
C PHE A 91 1.98 5.48 -3.37
N GLN A 92 2.72 5.30 -2.29
CA GLN A 92 2.36 5.84 -0.99
C GLN A 92 3.52 6.56 -0.32
N VAL A 93 3.20 7.66 0.34
CA VAL A 93 4.13 8.42 1.19
C VAL A 93 3.57 8.46 2.60
N LYS A 94 4.38 8.04 3.58
CA LYS A 94 4.03 8.04 5.00
C LYS A 94 4.96 8.96 5.77
N PHE A 95 4.39 9.79 6.62
CA PHE A 95 5.15 10.58 7.59
C PHE A 95 5.11 9.82 8.92
N MET A 96 6.26 9.67 9.59
CA MET A 96 6.36 9.16 10.96
C MET A 96 7.04 10.19 11.84
N THR A 97 6.60 10.32 13.08
CA THR A 97 7.17 11.28 14.04
C THR A 97 7.47 10.62 15.37
N SER A 98 8.28 11.28 16.18
CA SER A 98 8.64 10.81 17.53
C SER A 98 7.44 10.61 18.48
N SER A 99 6.28 11.21 18.20
CA SER A 99 5.13 11.24 19.11
C SER A 99 3.85 10.59 18.57
N PHE A 100 3.77 10.24 17.28
CA PHE A 100 2.56 9.66 16.67
C PHE A 100 2.78 9.08 15.25
N THR A 101 1.91 8.15 14.83
CA THR A 101 1.78 7.62 13.46
C THR A 101 0.99 8.60 12.57
N ARG A 102 1.69 9.39 11.74
CA ARG A 102 1.12 10.45 10.88
C ARG A 102 0.46 9.90 9.58
N PRO A 103 -0.24 10.74 8.77
CA PRO A 103 -1.02 10.26 7.63
C PRO A 103 -0.18 9.57 6.54
N THR A 104 -0.77 8.53 5.97
CA THR A 104 -0.31 7.89 4.73
C THR A 104 -1.08 8.49 3.55
N PHE A 105 -0.35 9.05 2.60
CA PHE A 105 -0.91 9.59 1.36
C PHE A 105 -0.76 8.56 0.27
N SER A 106 -1.83 8.30 -0.47
CA SER A 106 -1.83 7.36 -1.59
C SER A 106 -2.04 8.11 -2.91
N PHE A 107 -1.17 7.86 -3.87
CA PHE A 107 -1.19 8.38 -5.22
C PHE A 107 -1.45 7.21 -6.15
N THR A 108 -2.63 7.20 -6.79
CA THR A 108 -3.05 6.10 -7.66
C THR A 108 -2.71 6.42 -9.10
N ARG A 109 -2.07 5.47 -9.78
CA ARG A 109 -1.75 5.58 -11.21
C ARG A 109 -2.98 5.26 -12.07
N PRO A 110 -3.32 6.10 -13.08
CA PRO A 110 -4.24 5.71 -14.13
C PRO A 110 -3.66 4.55 -14.96
N LEU A 111 -4.44 3.48 -15.15
CA LEU A 111 -4.04 2.33 -15.96
C LEU A 111 -3.68 2.75 -17.40
N GLY A 112 -2.56 2.24 -17.91
CA GLY A 112 -2.09 2.49 -19.28
C GLY A 112 -1.38 3.83 -19.48
N TYR A 113 -1.27 4.69 -18.46
CA TYR A 113 -0.43 5.88 -18.55
C TYR A 113 1.03 5.48 -18.48
N ASN A 114 1.84 5.77 -19.50
CA ASN A 114 3.27 5.52 -19.52
C ASN A 114 4.05 6.84 -19.34
N GLY A 115 5.01 6.88 -18.42
CA GLY A 115 5.77 8.09 -18.08
C GLY A 115 5.76 8.45 -16.60
N MET A 116 6.44 9.56 -16.29
CA MET A 116 6.53 10.12 -14.95
C MET A 116 5.19 10.76 -14.54
N LEU A 117 4.75 10.46 -13.33
CA LEU A 117 3.56 11.01 -12.71
C LEU A 117 3.94 12.09 -11.72
N GLU A 118 3.14 13.15 -11.71
CA GLU A 118 3.22 14.20 -10.71
C GLU A 118 1.88 14.31 -10.00
N GLY A 119 1.89 14.46 -8.69
CA GLY A 119 0.66 14.50 -7.92
C GLY A 119 0.79 15.23 -6.61
N PHE A 120 -0.33 15.79 -6.17
CA PHE A 120 -0.49 16.36 -4.85
C PHE A 120 -1.34 15.44 -3.98
N SER A 121 -0.94 15.30 -2.72
CA SER A 121 -1.82 14.73 -1.71
C SER A 121 -3.05 15.61 -1.52
N ASN A 122 -4.08 15.05 -0.90
CA ASN A 122 -5.12 15.87 -0.28
C ASN A 122 -4.49 16.87 0.71
N TRP A 123 -5.16 18.00 0.90
CA TRP A 123 -4.84 18.95 1.96
C TRP A 123 -4.79 18.25 3.31
N PHE A 124 -3.85 18.60 4.18
CA PHE A 124 -3.83 18.13 5.56
C PHE A 124 -3.26 19.19 6.52
N GLN A 125 -3.45 18.94 7.81
CA GLN A 125 -2.92 19.76 8.90
C GLN A 125 -2.23 18.83 9.91
N PHE A 126 -1.18 19.32 10.57
CA PHE A 126 -0.56 18.58 11.67
C PHE A 126 -1.42 18.74 12.94
N GLU A 127 -1.87 17.61 13.47
CA GLU A 127 -2.55 17.50 14.78
C GLU A 127 -3.87 18.30 14.88
N ASP A 128 -4.05 19.05 15.97
CA ASP A 128 -5.19 19.95 16.21
C ASP A 128 -5.06 21.30 15.49
N GLY A 129 -3.96 21.49 14.75
CA GLY A 129 -3.70 22.72 14.03
C GLY A 129 -3.15 23.86 14.88
N THR A 130 -2.78 23.60 16.13
CA THR A 130 -2.17 24.61 16.99
C THR A 130 -0.73 24.90 16.59
N GLU A 131 -0.33 26.16 16.70
CA GLU A 131 1.02 26.65 16.39
C GLU A 131 2.09 25.81 17.13
N LYS A 132 1.90 25.57 18.42
CA LYS A 132 2.84 24.79 19.24
C LYS A 132 3.11 23.38 18.71
N ARG A 133 2.14 22.74 18.05
CA ARG A 133 2.26 21.35 17.58
C ARG A 133 2.69 21.23 16.11
N ILE A 134 2.23 22.14 15.26
CA ILE A 134 2.72 22.27 13.88
C ILE A 134 4.24 22.49 13.86
N TYR A 135 4.75 23.27 14.83
CA TYR A 135 6.11 23.79 14.78
C TYR A 135 7.15 23.06 15.63
N ASN A 136 6.75 22.26 16.62
CA ASN A 136 7.69 21.55 17.50
C ASN A 136 7.90 20.06 17.17
N GLY A 137 7.34 19.57 16.07
CA GLY A 137 7.53 18.19 15.63
C GLY A 137 8.89 17.92 14.96
N ASP A 138 9.20 16.65 14.77
CA ASP A 138 10.12 16.12 13.76
C ASP A 138 9.30 15.27 12.78
N ALA A 139 9.83 14.95 11.59
CA ALA A 139 9.22 13.93 10.75
C ALA A 139 10.25 13.14 9.96
N THR A 140 10.12 11.82 9.95
CA THR A 140 10.78 10.95 8.98
C THR A 140 9.77 10.58 7.91
N VAL A 141 10.19 10.69 6.65
CA VAL A 141 9.32 10.45 5.50
C VAL A 141 9.73 9.15 4.84
N PHE A 142 8.74 8.32 4.57
CA PHE A 142 8.89 7.02 3.94
C PHE A 142 8.03 6.94 2.69
N ALA A 143 8.44 6.09 1.76
CA ALA A 143 7.63 5.72 0.63
C ALA A 143 7.61 4.21 0.38
N ARG A 144 6.58 3.77 -0.34
CA ARG A 144 6.50 2.42 -0.90
C ARG A 144 5.61 2.43 -2.14
N ILE A 145 5.74 1.38 -2.95
CA ILE A 145 4.81 1.09 -4.02
C ILE A 145 4.04 -0.19 -3.70
N ILE A 146 2.74 -0.15 -3.96
CA ILE A 146 1.82 -1.26 -3.79
C ILE A 146 1.35 -1.68 -5.16
N SER A 147 1.42 -2.98 -5.43
CA SER A 147 0.91 -3.61 -6.65
C SER A 147 0.12 -4.85 -6.26
N PRO A 148 -0.74 -5.41 -7.13
CA PRO A 148 -1.36 -6.71 -6.88
C PRO A 148 -0.31 -7.75 -6.41
N PRO A 149 -0.62 -8.60 -5.41
CA PRO A 149 0.35 -9.50 -4.76
C PRO A 149 1.16 -10.38 -5.73
N THR A 150 0.56 -10.71 -6.87
CA THR A 150 1.14 -11.56 -7.91
C THR A 150 1.97 -10.81 -8.94
N THR A 151 2.01 -9.49 -8.87
CA THR A 151 2.71 -8.68 -9.87
C THR A 151 4.01 -8.15 -9.29
N LYS A 152 5.04 -8.14 -10.14
CA LYS A 152 6.29 -7.47 -9.84
C LYS A 152 6.23 -6.10 -10.50
N ASN A 153 6.54 -5.07 -9.73
CA ASN A 153 6.74 -3.75 -10.28
C ASN A 153 7.81 -3.06 -9.44
N ILE A 154 8.61 -2.21 -10.09
CA ILE A 154 9.58 -1.35 -9.43
C ILE A 154 9.05 0.07 -9.59
N GLY A 155 8.84 0.74 -8.46
CA GLY A 155 8.54 2.16 -8.42
C GLY A 155 9.82 2.97 -8.39
N GLU A 156 9.87 4.06 -9.12
CA GLU A 156 10.98 5.00 -9.15
C GLU A 156 10.51 6.30 -8.52
N VAL A 157 11.18 6.73 -7.45
CA VAL A 157 10.91 8.03 -6.83
C VAL A 157 11.96 9.01 -7.29
N PHE A 158 11.52 10.13 -7.86
CA PHE A 158 12.39 11.20 -8.32
C PHE A 158 12.37 12.39 -7.38
N HIS A 159 11.20 12.68 -6.81
CA HIS A 159 11.01 13.87 -6.00
C HIS A 159 9.89 13.70 -4.99
N VAL A 160 10.13 14.09 -3.75
CA VAL A 160 9.11 14.24 -2.72
C VAL A 160 9.40 15.53 -1.94
N GLU A 161 8.41 16.39 -1.85
CA GLU A 161 8.49 17.61 -1.07
C GLU A 161 7.22 17.86 -0.27
N LEU A 162 7.39 18.60 0.82
CA LEU A 162 6.31 19.09 1.65
C LEU A 162 6.11 20.58 1.36
N GLN A 163 4.88 20.95 1.04
CA GLN A 163 4.52 22.32 0.71
C GLN A 163 3.63 22.94 1.78
N ALA A 164 3.97 24.16 2.19
CA ALA A 164 3.21 24.99 3.11
C ALA A 164 2.36 25.99 2.31
N TRP A 165 1.05 26.00 2.58
CA TRP A 165 0.10 26.87 1.89
C TRP A 165 -0.71 27.69 2.89
N ASP A 166 -0.77 29.00 2.68
CA ASP A 166 -1.48 29.93 3.57
C ASP A 166 -2.73 30.51 2.91
N LYS A 167 -3.78 30.71 3.72
CA LYS A 167 -5.02 31.38 3.32
C LYS A 167 -5.50 32.32 4.43
N LEU A 168 -6.09 33.46 4.06
CA LEU A 168 -6.70 34.39 5.01
C LEU A 168 -7.78 33.69 5.83
N ALA A 169 -7.68 33.79 7.17
CA ALA A 169 -8.55 33.08 8.12
C ALA A 169 -10.05 33.41 7.94
N LYS A 170 -10.37 34.65 7.54
CA LYS A 170 -11.76 35.09 7.26
C LYS A 170 -12.44 34.32 6.12
N ASN A 171 -11.65 33.77 5.20
CA ASN A 171 -12.11 33.04 4.02
C ASN A 171 -11.86 31.53 4.14
N ALA A 172 -11.34 31.09 5.28
CA ALA A 172 -11.00 29.70 5.50
C ALA A 172 -12.19 28.94 6.09
N LYS A 173 -12.91 28.20 5.25
CA LYS A 173 -13.66 27.05 5.74
C LYS A 173 -12.64 26.00 6.19
N THR A 174 -12.47 25.82 7.48
CA THR A 174 -11.68 24.74 8.08
C THR A 174 -12.42 23.41 7.92
N LYS A 175 -12.55 22.92 6.68
CA LYS A 175 -12.70 21.48 6.50
C LYS A 175 -11.33 20.86 6.72
N THR A 176 -11.19 20.16 7.83
CA THR A 176 -10.12 19.19 8.06
C THR A 176 -10.29 18.09 7.03
N ALA A 177 -9.56 18.20 5.93
CA ALA A 177 -9.23 17.01 5.16
C ALA A 177 -8.16 16.30 6.00
N SER A 178 -8.60 15.37 6.84
CA SER A 178 -7.68 14.32 7.28
C SER A 178 -7.29 13.58 6.00
N GLY A 179 -6.00 13.57 5.63
CA GLY A 179 -5.52 12.53 4.72
C GLY A 179 -6.13 11.22 5.20
N ARG A 180 -6.76 10.44 4.31
CA ARG A 180 -7.52 9.24 4.70
C ARG A 180 -6.67 8.48 5.70
N ILE A 181 -7.08 8.49 6.96
CA ILE A 181 -6.48 7.64 7.98
C ILE A 181 -6.85 6.26 7.46
N LEU A 182 -5.91 5.56 6.82
CA LEU A 182 -6.01 4.11 6.69
C LEU A 182 -6.30 3.64 8.12
N PRO A 183 -7.36 2.83 8.34
CA PRO A 183 -7.86 2.53 9.67
C PRO A 183 -6.67 2.21 10.57
N GLY A 184 -6.39 3.13 11.51
CA GLY A 184 -5.36 2.92 12.49
C GLY A 184 -5.78 1.71 13.28
N THR A 185 -4.89 0.72 13.37
CA THR A 185 -5.12 -0.44 14.23
C THR A 185 -5.30 0.08 15.65
N ASN A 186 -6.55 0.09 16.13
CA ASN A 186 -6.85 0.26 17.54
C ASN A 186 -6.32 -1.01 18.24
N LEU A 187 -5.03 -1.00 18.56
CA LEU A 187 -4.24 -2.09 19.14
C LEU A 187 -4.62 -2.49 20.57
N PHE A 188 -5.83 -2.15 21.04
CA PHE A 188 -6.31 -2.50 22.38
C PHE A 188 -7.69 -3.16 22.37
N LYS A 189 -7.98 -3.99 21.36
CA LYS A 189 -8.98 -5.04 21.55
C LYS A 189 -8.29 -6.27 22.12
N ASN A 190 -8.70 -6.62 23.33
CA ASN A 190 -8.25 -7.80 24.07
C ASN A 190 -8.27 -9.04 23.18
N ILE A 191 -7.08 -9.48 22.75
CA ILE A 191 -6.90 -10.80 22.14
C ILE A 191 -7.07 -11.82 23.26
N ASP A 192 -8.08 -12.67 23.14
CA ASP A 192 -8.31 -13.78 24.05
C ASP A 192 -7.06 -14.66 24.15
N LYS A 193 -6.63 -14.90 25.39
CA LYS A 193 -5.38 -15.55 25.78
C LYS A 193 -5.28 -17.05 25.47
N GLU A 194 -6.23 -17.63 24.73
CA GLU A 194 -6.33 -19.09 24.56
C GLU A 194 -5.65 -19.67 23.31
N ASN A 195 -5.18 -18.87 22.35
CA ASN A 195 -4.54 -19.38 21.12
C ASN A 195 -3.01 -19.29 21.13
N LYS A 196 -2.38 -19.86 22.17
CA LYS A 196 -1.00 -19.57 22.59
C LYS A 196 0.14 -20.29 21.83
N ILE A 197 -0.10 -20.83 20.63
CA ILE A 197 0.96 -21.36 19.75
C ILE A 197 0.62 -21.00 18.29
N LYS A 198 0.91 -19.76 17.89
CA LYS A 198 0.73 -19.26 16.52
C LYS A 198 1.86 -18.29 16.19
N THR A 199 3.07 -18.83 16.05
CA THR A 199 4.24 -17.98 15.82
C THR A 199 4.46 -17.77 14.33
N LYS A 200 5.10 -16.65 13.98
CA LYS A 200 5.47 -16.32 12.60
C LYS A 200 6.37 -17.41 12.00
N GLU A 201 7.17 -18.06 12.84
CA GLU A 201 8.06 -19.16 12.46
C GLU A 201 7.28 -20.38 11.98
N GLN A 202 6.22 -20.79 12.69
CA GLN A 202 5.37 -21.92 12.27
C GLN A 202 4.65 -21.64 10.95
N ALA A 203 4.20 -20.40 10.76
CA ALA A 203 3.60 -19.97 9.51
C ALA A 203 4.61 -19.99 8.34
N ILE A 204 5.88 -19.63 8.60
CA ILE A 204 6.97 -19.76 7.62
C ILE A 204 7.23 -21.23 7.29
N GLU A 205 7.34 -22.10 8.29
CA GLU A 205 7.55 -23.54 8.09
C GLU A 205 6.44 -24.15 7.23
N PHE A 206 5.18 -23.84 7.55
CA PHE A 206 4.03 -24.27 6.77
C PHE A 206 4.06 -23.73 5.33
N ALA A 207 4.35 -22.44 5.13
CA ALA A 207 4.46 -21.88 3.79
C ALA A 207 5.58 -22.56 2.97
N MET A 208 6.70 -22.91 3.62
CA MET A 208 7.78 -23.64 2.97
C MET A 208 7.43 -25.11 2.69
N GLN A 209 6.58 -25.74 3.50
CA GLN A 209 5.99 -27.05 3.21
C GLN A 209 5.13 -26.98 1.96
N VAL A 210 4.23 -25.98 1.85
CA VAL A 210 3.42 -25.74 0.65
C VAL A 210 4.31 -25.57 -0.58
N MET A 211 5.38 -24.78 -0.49
CA MET A 211 6.33 -24.65 -1.61
C MET A 211 7.01 -25.98 -1.95
N SER A 212 7.32 -26.82 -0.96
CA SER A 212 7.91 -28.13 -1.19
C SER A 212 6.99 -29.06 -1.96
N THR A 213 5.68 -29.09 -1.65
CA THR A 213 4.72 -29.94 -2.39
C THR A 213 4.63 -29.52 -3.86
N ILE A 214 4.68 -28.22 -4.14
CA ILE A 214 4.75 -27.67 -5.51
C ILE A 214 5.98 -28.19 -6.26
N PHE A 215 7.18 -28.10 -5.65
CA PHE A 215 8.41 -28.58 -6.29
C PHE A 215 8.49 -30.10 -6.42
N ASN A 216 7.95 -30.83 -5.44
CA ASN A 216 7.90 -32.29 -5.45
C ASN A 216 6.80 -32.84 -6.37
N LYS A 217 5.92 -31.97 -6.88
CA LYS A 217 4.75 -32.35 -7.67
C LYS A 217 3.77 -33.25 -6.88
N ASP A 218 3.75 -33.09 -5.57
CA ASP A 218 2.88 -33.86 -4.68
C ASP A 218 1.51 -33.18 -4.58
N GLU A 219 0.66 -33.50 -5.56
CA GLU A 219 -0.71 -32.99 -5.64
C GLU A 219 -1.53 -33.42 -4.42
N LYS A 220 -1.33 -34.65 -3.95
CA LYS A 220 -2.13 -35.19 -2.85
C LYS A 220 -1.83 -34.39 -1.57
N GLU A 221 -0.56 -34.22 -1.25
CA GLU A 221 -0.14 -33.44 -0.09
C GLU A 221 -0.56 -31.98 -0.25
N PHE A 222 -0.33 -31.35 -1.41
CA PHE A 222 -0.77 -29.97 -1.66
C PHE A 222 -2.26 -29.78 -1.41
N ASN A 223 -3.08 -30.72 -1.90
CA ASN A 223 -4.51 -30.71 -1.68
C ASN A 223 -4.84 -30.79 -0.19
N GLU A 224 -4.20 -31.67 0.59
CA GLU A 224 -4.40 -31.77 2.04
C GLU A 224 -4.07 -30.47 2.81
N LEU A 225 -3.19 -29.62 2.26
CA LEU A 225 -2.85 -28.31 2.84
C LEU A 225 -3.88 -27.21 2.53
N LEU A 226 -4.80 -27.42 1.59
CA LEU A 226 -5.88 -26.47 1.28
C LEU A 226 -7.01 -26.54 2.32
N ALA A 227 -7.62 -25.40 2.62
CA ALA A 227 -8.90 -25.35 3.30
C ALA A 227 -10.03 -25.90 2.39
N ASP A 228 -11.08 -26.47 2.99
CA ASP A 228 -12.22 -27.00 2.23
C ASP A 228 -12.89 -25.93 1.35
N LYS A 229 -12.90 -24.69 1.87
CA LYS A 229 -13.24 -23.47 1.14
C LYS A 229 -11.98 -22.59 1.03
N CYS A 230 -11.54 -22.35 -0.19
CA CYS A 230 -10.41 -21.48 -0.49
C CYS A 230 -10.92 -20.23 -1.22
N TYR A 231 -10.33 -19.07 -0.98
CA TYR A 231 -10.83 -17.79 -1.51
C TYR A 231 -9.85 -17.15 -2.50
N SER A 232 -10.36 -16.30 -3.40
CA SER A 232 -9.55 -15.41 -4.25
C SER A 232 -8.98 -14.25 -3.43
N LEU A 233 -7.68 -14.00 -3.57
CA LEU A 233 -7.04 -12.80 -3.02
C LEU A 233 -7.54 -11.52 -3.70
N GLU A 234 -7.84 -11.55 -4.99
CA GLU A 234 -8.28 -10.39 -5.76
C GLU A 234 -9.72 -10.01 -5.39
N TYR A 235 -10.66 -10.95 -5.46
CA TYR A 235 -12.10 -10.65 -5.36
C TYR A 235 -12.76 -11.18 -4.08
N GLY A 236 -12.14 -12.14 -3.38
CA GLY A 236 -12.73 -12.77 -2.20
C GLY A 236 -13.79 -13.82 -2.52
N THR A 237 -13.95 -14.19 -3.80
CA THR A 237 -14.82 -15.29 -4.26
C THR A 237 -14.30 -16.63 -3.76
N PHE A 238 -15.19 -17.55 -3.38
CA PHE A 238 -14.77 -18.87 -2.91
C PHE A 238 -14.73 -19.92 -4.02
N TYR A 239 -13.83 -20.88 -3.86
CA TYR A 239 -13.69 -22.09 -4.65
C TYR A 239 -13.68 -23.28 -3.70
N PHE A 240 -14.27 -24.39 -4.14
CA PHE A 240 -14.06 -25.65 -3.45
C PHE A 240 -12.70 -26.21 -3.85
N LYS A 241 -12.09 -26.93 -2.92
CA LYS A 241 -10.78 -27.55 -3.11
C LYS A 241 -10.65 -28.33 -4.44
N ASP A 242 -11.70 -29.04 -4.83
CA ASP A 242 -11.70 -29.89 -6.03
C ASP A 242 -11.89 -29.12 -7.36
N SER A 243 -12.20 -27.83 -7.30
CA SER A 243 -12.44 -26.97 -8.47
C SER A 243 -11.44 -25.82 -8.62
N LEU A 244 -10.35 -25.84 -7.86
CA LEU A 244 -9.35 -24.77 -7.83
C LEU A 244 -8.57 -24.61 -9.15
N PRO A 245 -8.49 -23.40 -9.72
CA PRO A 245 -7.79 -23.14 -10.98
C PRO A 245 -6.26 -23.28 -10.88
N LEU A 246 -5.67 -23.04 -9.69
CA LEU A 246 -4.22 -23.08 -9.46
C LEU A 246 -3.59 -24.42 -9.89
N TYR A 247 -4.36 -25.51 -9.84
CA TYR A 247 -3.89 -26.84 -10.23
C TYR A 247 -3.51 -26.95 -11.71
N LYS A 248 -4.22 -26.25 -12.60
CA LYS A 248 -3.88 -26.23 -14.03
C LYS A 248 -2.52 -25.54 -14.26
N ASP A 249 -2.27 -24.48 -13.50
CA ASP A 249 -1.02 -23.73 -13.57
C ASP A 249 0.15 -24.48 -12.93
N LEU A 250 -0.09 -25.21 -11.82
CA LEU A 250 0.92 -26.05 -11.17
C LEU A 250 1.54 -27.07 -12.15
N LYS A 251 0.75 -27.69 -13.03
CA LYS A 251 1.25 -28.62 -14.05
C LYS A 251 2.25 -27.97 -15.01
N GLU A 252 2.20 -26.67 -15.25
CA GLU A 252 3.11 -26.00 -16.17
C GLU A 252 4.52 -25.79 -15.60
N ILE A 253 4.66 -25.57 -14.29
CA ILE A 253 5.97 -25.47 -13.60
C ILE A 253 6.75 -26.78 -13.75
N THR A 254 6.01 -27.89 -13.73
CA THR A 254 6.59 -29.24 -13.68
C THR A 254 7.25 -29.71 -14.98
N LYS A 255 7.14 -28.93 -16.07
CA LYS A 255 7.77 -29.25 -17.34
C LYS A 255 9.28 -28.99 -17.33
N ASP A 256 9.76 -28.09 -16.46
CA ASP A 256 11.17 -27.74 -16.39
C ASP A 256 11.84 -28.43 -15.20
N THR A 257 12.47 -29.58 -15.45
CA THR A 257 13.05 -30.47 -14.43
C THR A 257 14.24 -29.85 -13.67
N TYR A 258 14.76 -28.72 -14.13
CA TYR A 258 15.92 -28.04 -13.53
C TYR A 258 15.55 -27.09 -12.37
N ILE A 259 14.25 -26.84 -12.15
CA ILE A 259 13.78 -25.93 -11.10
C ILE A 259 13.51 -26.73 -9.82
N THR A 260 14.41 -26.62 -8.85
CA THR A 260 14.33 -27.30 -7.55
C THR A 260 14.02 -26.33 -6.41
N MET A 261 13.60 -26.87 -5.26
CA MET A 261 13.47 -26.09 -4.02
C MET A 261 14.79 -25.43 -3.59
N ALA A 262 15.94 -26.04 -3.89
CA ALA A 262 17.25 -25.43 -3.67
C ALA A 262 17.48 -24.23 -4.61
N SER A 263 17.16 -24.39 -5.89
CA SER A 263 17.19 -23.29 -6.87
C SER A 263 16.30 -22.13 -6.43
N TYR A 264 15.10 -22.43 -5.92
CA TYR A 264 14.18 -21.43 -5.36
C TYR A 264 14.81 -20.66 -4.19
N LYS A 265 15.29 -21.37 -3.15
CA LYS A 265 15.94 -20.75 -1.99
C LYS A 265 17.16 -19.90 -2.37
N ASN A 266 17.87 -20.26 -3.43
CA ASN A 266 19.01 -19.50 -3.92
C ASN A 266 18.61 -18.19 -4.60
N ASN A 267 17.49 -18.18 -5.34
CA ASN A 267 17.08 -17.05 -6.17
C ASN A 267 16.06 -16.11 -5.51
N TYR A 268 15.27 -16.61 -4.54
CA TYR A 268 14.15 -15.88 -3.95
C TYR A 268 14.36 -15.55 -2.46
N LYS A 269 13.75 -14.45 -2.02
CA LYS A 269 13.69 -14.02 -0.62
C LYS A 269 12.22 -13.95 -0.20
N PRO A 270 11.58 -15.09 0.13
CA PRO A 270 10.17 -15.10 0.50
C PRO A 270 9.91 -14.19 1.71
N GLN A 271 8.76 -13.54 1.73
CA GLN A 271 8.30 -12.72 2.85
C GLN A 271 6.96 -13.23 3.35
N LEU A 272 6.81 -13.25 4.67
CA LEU A 272 5.53 -13.47 5.32
C LEU A 272 5.04 -12.14 5.90
N VAL A 273 3.87 -11.72 5.42
CA VAL A 273 3.21 -10.46 5.73
C VAL A 273 2.07 -10.74 6.72
N SER A 274 2.11 -10.07 7.87
CA SER A 274 1.10 -10.20 8.94
C SER A 274 -0.14 -9.32 8.69
N TYR A 275 -1.21 -9.53 9.47
CA TYR A 275 -2.44 -8.75 9.40
C TYR A 275 -2.19 -7.24 9.34
N ASP A 276 -1.45 -6.71 10.31
CA ASP A 276 -1.15 -5.27 10.41
C ASP A 276 -0.45 -4.74 9.16
N GLU A 277 0.38 -5.56 8.51
CA GLU A 277 1.12 -5.16 7.31
C GLU A 277 0.25 -5.27 6.05
N TYR A 278 -0.52 -6.35 5.87
CA TYR A 278 -1.29 -6.51 4.63
C TYR A 278 -2.58 -5.68 4.60
N ILE A 279 -3.18 -5.30 5.73
CA ILE A 279 -4.30 -4.36 5.71
C ILE A 279 -3.85 -2.96 5.28
N GLU A 280 -2.58 -2.62 5.56
CA GLU A 280 -1.96 -1.40 5.05
C GLU A 280 -1.65 -1.52 3.56
N LEU A 281 -1.15 -2.68 3.09
CA LEU A 281 -0.78 -2.91 1.69
C LEU A 281 -2.02 -3.09 0.79
N PHE A 282 -3.06 -3.76 1.26
CA PHE A 282 -4.24 -4.13 0.48
C PHE A 282 -5.51 -3.67 1.19
N PRO A 283 -5.72 -2.36 1.39
CA PRO A 283 -6.87 -1.84 2.13
C PRO A 283 -8.21 -2.24 1.50
N GLN A 284 -8.24 -2.54 0.19
CA GLN A 284 -9.42 -3.05 -0.50
C GLN A 284 -9.89 -4.42 0.00
N TRP A 285 -9.05 -5.18 0.71
CA TRP A 285 -9.43 -6.46 1.31
C TRP A 285 -10.35 -6.32 2.51
N ASN A 286 -10.42 -5.14 3.13
CA ASN A 286 -11.34 -4.83 4.24
C ASN A 286 -12.68 -4.25 3.75
N ASN A 287 -13.03 -4.45 2.47
CA ASN A 287 -14.31 -3.99 1.93
C ASN A 287 -15.44 -4.97 2.32
N ASN A 288 -16.48 -4.45 2.98
CA ASN A 288 -17.67 -5.21 3.40
C ASN A 288 -18.44 -5.91 2.25
N ASN A 289 -18.16 -5.54 1.00
CA ASN A 289 -18.78 -6.16 -0.17
C ASN A 289 -18.08 -7.45 -0.63
N ARG A 290 -17.00 -7.89 0.04
CA ARG A 290 -16.34 -9.16 -0.26
C ARG A 290 -17.00 -10.30 0.51
N GLU A 291 -17.15 -11.46 -0.14
CA GLU A 291 -17.63 -12.67 0.53
C GLU A 291 -16.66 -13.17 1.61
N TRP A 292 -15.38 -12.86 1.45
CA TRP A 292 -14.33 -13.17 2.41
C TRP A 292 -13.34 -12.03 2.60
N THR A 293 -12.96 -11.83 3.86
CA THR A 293 -11.94 -10.89 4.30
C THR A 293 -10.90 -11.63 5.15
N PRO A 294 -9.60 -11.37 4.95
CA PRO A 294 -8.55 -11.98 5.76
C PRO A 294 -8.68 -11.61 7.24
N GLY A 295 -8.49 -12.57 8.14
CA GLY A 295 -8.58 -12.38 9.59
C GLY A 295 -7.23 -12.09 10.25
N GLU A 296 -7.23 -11.65 11.51
CA GLU A 296 -6.00 -11.26 12.24
C GLU A 296 -4.97 -12.39 12.43
N ASN A 297 -5.39 -13.64 12.27
CA ASN A 297 -4.53 -14.82 12.38
C ASN A 297 -4.04 -15.35 11.02
N ASP A 298 -4.40 -14.68 9.93
CA ASP A 298 -3.93 -15.05 8.59
C ASP A 298 -2.59 -14.37 8.30
N PHE A 299 -1.81 -15.00 7.43
CA PHE A 299 -0.56 -14.48 6.92
C PHE A 299 -0.53 -14.58 5.40
N LEU A 300 -0.13 -13.50 4.75
CA LEU A 300 0.11 -13.48 3.30
C LEU A 300 1.57 -13.88 3.03
N PHE A 301 1.75 -14.99 2.32
CA PHE A 301 3.05 -15.42 1.82
C PHE A 301 3.32 -14.77 0.46
N LEU A 302 4.44 -14.07 0.36
CA LEU A 302 4.98 -13.46 -0.86
C LEU A 302 6.31 -14.15 -1.21
N GLY A 303 6.21 -15.32 -1.82
CA GLY A 303 7.34 -16.14 -2.25
C GLY A 303 7.89 -15.80 -3.63
N ASN A 304 7.33 -14.80 -4.32
CA ASN A 304 7.72 -14.38 -5.66
C ASN A 304 8.80 -13.28 -5.68
N MET A 305 9.29 -12.83 -4.52
CA MET A 305 10.33 -11.79 -4.42
C MET A 305 11.72 -12.35 -4.74
N ILE A 306 12.36 -11.80 -5.77
CA ILE A 306 13.70 -12.23 -6.23
C ILE A 306 14.79 -11.49 -5.43
N LYS A 307 15.89 -12.18 -5.11
CA LYS A 307 17.10 -11.56 -4.56
C LYS A 307 17.78 -10.66 -5.61
N LYS A 308 18.61 -9.71 -5.17
CA LYS A 308 19.37 -8.82 -6.08
C LYS A 308 20.18 -9.56 -7.17
N SER A 309 20.70 -10.75 -6.85
CA SER A 309 21.45 -11.61 -7.78
C SER A 309 20.65 -12.80 -8.32
N GLY A 310 19.37 -12.89 -7.99
CA GLY A 310 18.52 -14.02 -8.34
C GLY A 310 17.99 -13.91 -9.77
N LYS A 311 17.63 -15.06 -10.34
CA LYS A 311 16.93 -15.18 -11.62
C LYS A 311 15.48 -15.58 -11.38
N GLU A 312 14.59 -15.13 -12.24
CA GLU A 312 13.21 -15.58 -12.23
C GLU A 312 13.12 -17.03 -12.72
N LEU A 313 12.58 -17.91 -11.87
CA LEU A 313 12.38 -19.33 -12.15
C LEU A 313 10.89 -19.72 -12.13
N LEU A 314 10.08 -19.08 -11.28
CA LEU A 314 8.66 -19.39 -11.09
C LEU A 314 7.77 -18.29 -11.67
N LYS A 315 6.59 -18.68 -12.20
CA LYS A 315 5.51 -17.71 -12.40
C LYS A 315 5.08 -17.14 -11.06
N SER A 316 4.82 -15.84 -11.04
CA SER A 316 4.65 -15.04 -9.82
C SER A 316 3.41 -15.38 -8.99
N ARG A 317 2.38 -16.03 -9.57
CA ARG A 317 1.12 -16.37 -8.88
C ARG A 317 1.25 -17.56 -7.92
N MET A 318 2.10 -18.54 -8.24
CA MET A 318 2.13 -19.82 -7.51
C MET A 318 2.80 -19.72 -6.13
N ALA A 319 3.70 -18.76 -5.97
CA ALA A 319 4.39 -18.52 -4.71
C ALA A 319 3.68 -17.44 -3.87
N VAL A 320 2.40 -17.16 -4.15
CA VAL A 320 1.61 -16.18 -3.41
C VAL A 320 0.35 -16.86 -2.93
N PHE A 321 0.09 -16.83 -1.61
CA PHE A 321 -1.10 -17.41 -1.02
C PHE A 321 -1.28 -16.91 0.43
N MET A 322 -2.50 -16.97 0.93
CA MET A 322 -2.82 -16.71 2.33
C MET A 322 -2.89 -18.02 3.10
N ILE A 323 -2.23 -18.06 4.25
CA ILE A 323 -2.31 -19.17 5.19
C ILE A 323 -2.96 -18.73 6.49
N GLY A 324 -3.68 -19.63 7.14
CA GLY A 324 -4.24 -19.39 8.46
C GLY A 324 -4.32 -20.67 9.27
N PHE A 325 -4.49 -20.51 10.58
CA PHE A 325 -4.62 -21.63 11.51
C PHE A 325 -6.08 -21.83 11.91
N ASN A 326 -6.74 -22.77 11.24
CA ASN A 326 -8.18 -23.05 11.38
C ASN A 326 -8.39 -24.51 11.81
N GLY A 327 -9.26 -24.75 12.79
CA GLY A 327 -9.60 -26.11 13.23
C GLY A 327 -8.41 -26.92 13.77
N GLY A 328 -7.41 -26.26 14.34
CA GLY A 328 -6.23 -26.93 14.92
C GLY A 328 -5.11 -27.29 13.93
N ARG A 329 -5.21 -26.86 12.66
CA ARG A 329 -4.19 -27.08 11.64
C ARG A 329 -3.93 -25.82 10.80
N TRP A 330 -2.72 -25.69 10.28
CA TRP A 330 -2.40 -24.69 9.27
C TRP A 330 -3.00 -25.11 7.93
N GLN A 331 -3.60 -24.16 7.22
CA GLN A 331 -4.19 -24.37 5.90
C GLN A 331 -3.97 -23.16 5.00
N ILE A 332 -3.99 -23.39 3.69
CA ILE A 332 -4.10 -22.33 2.70
C ILE A 332 -5.58 -21.91 2.63
N ASN A 333 -5.85 -20.66 2.99
CA ASN A 333 -7.20 -20.08 3.02
C ASN A 333 -7.50 -19.31 1.74
N ALA A 334 -6.50 -18.76 1.06
CA ALA A 334 -6.71 -18.02 -0.17
C ALA A 334 -5.52 -18.09 -1.12
N ILE A 335 -5.81 -17.94 -2.40
CA ILE A 335 -4.84 -17.94 -3.49
C ILE A 335 -5.18 -16.83 -4.50
N PRO A 336 -4.24 -16.45 -5.36
CA PRO A 336 -4.55 -15.60 -6.49
C PRO A 336 -5.47 -16.30 -7.50
N GLU A 337 -6.34 -15.53 -8.16
CA GLU A 337 -7.13 -16.00 -9.31
C GLU A 337 -6.36 -15.99 -10.64
#